data_AF-A0A443DHY3-F1
#
_entry.id   AF-A0A443DHY3-F1
#
_cell.length_a   1.000
_cell.length_b   1.000
_cell.length_c   1.000
_cell.angle_alpha   90.00
_cell.angle_beta   90.00
_cell.angle_gamma   90.00
#
_symmetry.space_group_name_H-M   'P 1'
#
loop_
_entity.id
_entity.type
_entity.pdbx_description
1 polymer ?
#
loop_
_entity_poly.entity_id
_entity_poly.type
_entity_poly.pdbx_seq_one_letter_code
_entity_poly.pdbx_strand_id
1 'polypeptide(L)'
;RAIVELEDQADVVTREVLLAVRKSFITPFDRGDIKDLIQSMDDAIDMMHKVVKMVRLFEQTSFEPRMREMGAVIVEAAHLTAEAIPLLEKVGANVTRLGA
;
A
#
# COMPACT_ATOMS: atom_id res chain seq x y z
N ARG A 1 -7.91 10.23 13.73
CA ARG A 1 -9.07 10.56 12.88
C ARG A 1 -8.63 10.47 11.44
N ALA A 2 -7.75 11.36 10.97
CA ALA A 2 -7.12 11.24 9.64
C ALA A 2 -6.63 9.82 9.25
N ILE A 3 -5.91 9.11 10.14
CA ILE A 3 -5.42 7.75 9.81
C ILE A 3 -6.54 6.72 9.69
N VAL A 4 -7.63 6.85 10.46
CA VAL A 4 -8.80 5.97 10.33
C VAL A 4 -9.50 6.24 9.00
N GLU A 5 -9.69 7.53 8.67
CA GLU A 5 -10.31 7.94 7.40
C GLU A 5 -9.50 7.50 6.18
N LEU A 6 -8.16 7.44 6.28
CA LEU A 6 -7.29 6.94 5.22
C LEU A 6 -7.34 5.41 5.09
N GLU A 7 -7.48 4.68 6.20
CA GLU A 7 -7.69 3.24 6.17
C GLU A 7 -9.05 2.89 5.57
N ASP A 8 -10.15 3.53 5.99
CA ASP A 8 -11.46 3.36 5.38
C ASP A 8 -11.43 3.62 3.85
N GLN A 9 -10.66 4.62 3.40
CA GLN A 9 -10.46 4.91 1.98
C GLN A 9 -9.69 3.81 1.25
N ALA A 10 -8.62 3.28 1.86
CA ALA A 10 -7.84 2.18 1.30
C ALA A 10 -8.72 0.93 1.11
N ASP A 11 -9.52 0.63 2.12
CA ASP A 11 -10.44 -0.51 2.15
C ASP A 11 -11.49 -0.44 1.02
N VAL A 12 -11.96 0.77 0.72
CA VAL A 12 -12.83 1.05 -0.44
C VAL A 12 -12.09 0.80 -1.76
N VAL A 13 -10.87 1.33 -1.91
CA VAL A 13 -10.05 1.12 -3.12
C VAL A 13 -9.76 -0.36 -3.34
N THR A 14 -9.38 -1.09 -2.29
CA THR A 14 -9.15 -2.53 -2.32
C THR A 14 -10.36 -3.27 -2.88
N ARG A 15 -11.55 -2.97 -2.35
CA ARG A 15 -12.81 -3.54 -2.82
C ARG A 15 -13.10 -3.22 -4.28
N GLU A 16 -12.89 -1.98 -4.70
CA GLU A 16 -13.10 -1.52 -6.08
C GLU A 16 -12.18 -2.26 -7.05
N VAL A 17 -10.90 -2.39 -6.72
CA VAL A 17 -9.92 -3.13 -7.54
C VAL A 17 -10.31 -4.60 -7.65
N LEU A 18 -10.64 -5.26 -6.54
CA LEU A 18 -11.04 -6.68 -6.56
C LEU A 18 -12.32 -6.91 -7.39
N LEU A 19 -13.28 -5.98 -7.33
CA LEU A 19 -14.49 -6.00 -8.16
C LEU A 19 -14.17 -5.74 -9.64
N ALA A 20 -13.32 -4.77 -9.94
CA ALA A 20 -12.90 -4.45 -11.30
C ALA A 20 -12.18 -5.65 -11.93
N VAL A 21 -11.24 -6.24 -11.21
CA VAL A 21 -10.57 -7.47 -11.60
C VAL A 21 -11.60 -8.55 -11.91
N ARG A 22 -12.51 -8.89 -10.98
CA ARG A 22 -13.53 -9.94 -11.19
C ARG A 22 -14.41 -9.69 -12.43
N LYS A 23 -14.73 -8.43 -12.74
CA LYS A 23 -15.57 -8.04 -13.89
C LYS A 23 -14.81 -7.96 -15.21
N SER A 24 -13.50 -7.81 -15.17
CA SER A 24 -12.65 -7.68 -16.35
C SER A 24 -12.29 -9.04 -16.94
N PHE A 25 -12.59 -9.20 -18.23
CA PHE A 25 -12.18 -10.38 -19.01
C PHE A 25 -10.69 -10.36 -19.35
N ILE A 26 -10.15 -9.19 -19.67
CA ILE A 26 -8.73 -8.96 -19.96
C ILE A 26 -8.13 -8.11 -18.84
N THR A 27 -7.00 -8.54 -18.28
CA THR A 27 -6.21 -7.81 -17.28
C THR A 27 -4.84 -7.45 -17.86
N PRO A 28 -4.21 -6.33 -17.45
CA PRO A 28 -2.92 -5.89 -18.00
C PRO A 28 -1.74 -6.81 -17.62
N PHE A 29 -1.88 -7.55 -16.53
CA PHE A 29 -0.97 -8.60 -16.08
C PHE A 29 -1.77 -9.66 -15.30
N ASP A 30 -1.08 -10.60 -14.66
CA ASP A 30 -1.73 -11.71 -13.98
C ASP A 30 -2.73 -11.23 -12.91
N ARG A 31 -3.86 -11.91 -12.87
CA ARG A 31 -4.99 -11.58 -11.99
C ARG A 31 -4.69 -11.81 -10.52
N GLY A 32 -3.99 -12.90 -10.22
CA GLY A 32 -3.52 -13.23 -8.88
C GLY A 32 -2.57 -12.16 -8.39
N ASP A 33 -1.63 -11.73 -9.24
CA ASP A 33 -0.68 -10.67 -8.91
C ASP A 33 -1.37 -9.33 -8.61
N ILE A 34 -2.40 -8.93 -9.38
CA ILE A 34 -3.18 -7.71 -9.07
C ILE A 34 -3.83 -7.82 -7.69
N LYS A 35 -4.46 -8.97 -7.41
CA LYS A 35 -5.13 -9.23 -6.14
C LYS A 35 -4.14 -9.17 -4.99
N ASP A 36 -3.01 -9.85 -5.10
CA ASP A 36 -2.04 -9.96 -4.02
C ASP A 36 -1.33 -8.61 -3.79
N LEU A 37 -1.09 -7.83 -4.86
CA LEU A 37 -0.57 -6.47 -4.75
C LEU A 37 -1.52 -5.54 -3.99
N ILE A 38 -2.80 -5.48 -4.37
CA ILE A 38 -3.75 -4.56 -3.70
C ILE A 38 -3.97 -4.96 -2.24
N GLN A 39 -4.00 -6.27 -1.93
CA GLN A 39 -4.08 -6.75 -0.55
C GLN A 39 -2.84 -6.35 0.26
N SER A 40 -1.63 -6.47 -0.32
CA SER A 40 -0.41 -6.04 0.38
C SER A 40 -0.37 -4.53 0.64
N MET A 41 -0.94 -3.72 -0.26
CA MET A 41 -1.04 -2.26 -0.08
C MET A 41 -2.02 -1.91 1.04
N ASP A 42 -3.15 -2.61 1.09
CA ASP A 42 -4.16 -2.49 2.15
C ASP A 42 -3.56 -2.84 3.52
N ASP A 43 -2.92 -4.01 3.64
CA ASP A 43 -2.27 -4.48 4.85
C ASP A 43 -1.26 -3.47 5.42
N ALA A 44 -0.52 -2.76 4.55
CA ALA A 44 0.44 -1.73 4.97
C ALA A 44 -0.26 -0.54 5.64
N ILE A 45 -1.39 -0.09 5.10
CA ILE A 45 -2.20 1.01 5.67
C ILE A 45 -2.85 0.55 6.98
N ASP A 46 -3.31 -0.68 7.00
CA ASP A 46 -3.87 -1.36 8.16
C ASP A 46 -2.88 -1.42 9.33
N MET A 47 -1.61 -1.72 9.04
CA MET A 47 -0.54 -1.70 10.03
C MET A 47 -0.25 -0.29 10.56
N MET A 48 -0.30 0.75 9.72
CA MET A 48 -0.17 2.13 10.19
C MET A 48 -1.30 2.52 11.16
N HIS A 49 -2.53 2.08 10.88
CA HIS A 49 -3.66 2.27 11.79
C HIS A 49 -3.44 1.53 13.13
N LYS A 50 -2.97 0.28 13.10
CA LYS A 50 -2.64 -0.51 14.29
C LYS A 50 -1.56 0.14 15.14
N VAL A 51 -0.48 0.65 14.53
CA VAL A 51 0.58 1.39 15.25
C VAL A 51 0.01 2.59 15.99
N VAL A 52 -0.87 3.37 15.35
CA VAL A 52 -1.47 4.57 15.96
C VAL A 52 -2.38 4.21 17.13
N LYS A 53 -3.13 3.10 17.01
CA LYS A 53 -3.92 2.55 18.12
C LYS A 53 -3.02 2.20 19.30
N MET A 54 -1.91 1.50 19.06
CA MET A 54 -0.96 1.11 20.11
C MET A 54 -0.30 2.32 20.78
N VAL A 55 0.20 3.28 19.99
CA VAL A 55 0.80 4.53 20.50
C VAL A 55 -0.15 5.27 21.43
N ARG A 56 -1.44 5.35 21.07
CA ARG A 56 -2.46 5.98 21.89
C ARG A 56 -2.78 5.18 23.15
N LEU A 57 -2.91 3.85 23.03
CA LEU A 57 -3.25 2.96 24.13
C LEU A 57 -2.19 2.98 25.24
N PHE A 58 -0.91 3.02 24.85
CA PHE A 58 0.22 3.04 25.79
C PHE A 58 0.71 4.45 26.12
N GLU A 59 0.01 5.49 25.65
CA GLU A 59 0.38 6.90 25.86
C GLU A 59 1.85 7.19 25.49
N GLN A 60 2.32 6.56 24.41
CA GLN A 60 3.71 6.71 23.96
C GLN A 60 3.91 8.12 23.39
N THR A 61 4.75 8.91 24.06
CA THR A 61 5.01 10.31 23.71
C THR A 61 6.40 10.55 23.11
N SER A 62 7.28 9.55 23.15
CA SER A 62 8.62 9.60 22.57
C SER A 62 8.90 8.37 21.71
N PHE A 63 9.69 8.53 20.65
CA PHE A 63 10.10 7.42 19.79
C PHE A 63 11.61 7.43 19.68
N GLU A 64 12.23 6.26 19.79
CA GLU A 64 13.68 6.10 19.58
C GLU A 64 14.07 6.50 18.15
N PRO A 65 15.32 6.97 17.93
CA PRO A 65 15.78 7.38 16.60
C PRO A 65 15.52 6.31 15.52
N ARG A 66 15.82 5.04 15.81
CA ARG A 66 15.60 3.91 14.88
C ARG A 66 14.12 3.71 14.52
N MET A 67 13.19 3.97 15.43
CA MET A 67 11.75 3.87 15.13
C MET A 67 11.31 4.97 14.15
N ARG A 68 11.91 6.16 14.26
CA ARG A 68 11.64 7.26 13.32
C ARG A 68 12.26 7.00 11.95
N GLU A 69 13.47 6.43 11.92
CA GLU A 69 14.13 5.98 10.69
C GLU A 69 13.27 4.95 9.96
N MET A 70 12.70 3.97 10.67
CA MET A 70 11.75 3.02 10.06
C MET A 70 10.55 3.73 9.42
N GLY A 71 10.00 4.75 10.09
CA GLY A 71 8.92 5.57 9.52
C GLY A 71 9.33 6.27 8.23
N ALA A 72 10.56 6.81 8.16
CA ALA A 72 11.08 7.44 6.95
C ALA A 72 11.23 6.44 5.80
N VAL A 73 11.72 5.23 6.08
CA VAL A 73 11.85 4.15 5.08
C VAL A 73 10.47 3.72 4.55
N ILE A 74 9.44 3.64 5.40
CA ILE A 74 8.07 3.34 4.96
C ILE A 74 7.56 4.40 3.98
N VAL A 75 7.83 5.68 4.25
CA VAL A 75 7.44 6.78 3.36
C VAL A 75 8.17 6.69 2.02
N GLU A 76 9.47 6.40 2.01
CA GLU A 76 10.25 6.18 0.80
C GLU A 76 9.70 5.01 -0.03
N ALA A 77 9.43 3.87 0.61
CA ALA A 77 8.84 2.71 -0.05
C ALA A 77 7.45 3.01 -0.64
N ALA A 78 6.63 3.81 0.04
CA ALA A 78 5.33 4.24 -0.47
C ALA A 78 5.46 5.12 -1.72
N HIS A 79 6.47 6.01 -1.77
CA HIS A 79 6.76 6.80 -2.97
C HIS A 79 7.18 5.93 -4.14
N LEU A 80 8.12 5.00 -3.94
CA LEU A 80 8.56 4.07 -4.97
C LEU A 80 7.39 3.21 -5.49
N THR A 81 6.52 2.75 -4.59
CA THR A 81 5.31 2.02 -4.95
C THR A 81 4.41 2.88 -5.83
N ALA A 82 4.13 4.13 -5.44
CA ALA A 82 3.31 5.05 -6.21
C ALA A 82 3.90 5.35 -7.61
N GLU A 83 5.22 5.42 -7.74
CA GLU A 83 5.90 5.57 -9.03
C GLU A 83 5.80 4.32 -9.91
N ALA A 84 5.79 3.14 -9.29
CA ALA A 84 5.71 1.86 -10.00
C ALA A 84 4.30 1.55 -10.52
N ILE A 85 3.24 1.91 -9.79
CA ILE A 85 1.84 1.57 -10.15
C ILE A 85 1.48 1.91 -11.61
N PRO A 86 1.75 3.12 -12.14
CA PRO A 86 1.43 3.44 -13.54
C PRO A 86 2.18 2.60 -14.56
N LEU A 87 3.37 2.08 -14.20
CA LEU A 87 4.18 1.26 -15.09
C LEU A 87 3.62 -0.15 -15.26
N LEU A 88 2.77 -0.60 -14.32
CA LEU A 88 2.18 -1.95 -14.36
C LEU A 88 1.15 -2.13 -15.48
N GLU A 89 0.64 -1.05 -16.09
CA GLU A 89 -0.23 -1.16 -17.27
C GLU A 89 0.47 -1.89 -18.43
N LYS A 90 1.80 -1.73 -18.54
CA LYS A 90 2.64 -2.36 -19.57
C LYS A 90 3.90 -2.97 -18.96
N VAL A 91 3.71 -3.93 -18.04
CA VAL A 91 4.81 -4.60 -17.30
C VAL A 91 5.98 -4.99 -18.22
N GLY A 92 5.69 -5.68 -19.33
CA GLY A 92 6.73 -6.14 -20.25
C GLY A 92 7.56 -5.01 -20.89
N ALA A 93 6.94 -3.85 -21.17
CA ALA A 93 7.65 -2.70 -21.71
C ALA A 93 8.44 -1.93 -20.64
N ASN A 94 8.06 -2.07 -19.37
CA ASN A 94 8.63 -1.32 -18.25
C ASN A 94 9.57 -2.14 -17.35
N VAL A 95 9.92 -3.37 -17.73
CA VAL A 95 10.66 -4.31 -16.88
C VAL A 95 11.98 -3.73 -16.32
N THR A 96 12.72 -2.97 -17.12
CA THR A 96 13.98 -2.35 -16.70
C THR A 96 13.77 -1.27 -15.64
N ARG A 97 12.68 -0.50 -15.74
CA ARG A 97 12.35 0.54 -14.75
C ARG A 97 11.73 -0.05 -13.47
N LEU A 98 11.00 -1.16 -13.60
CA LEU A 98 10.41 -1.87 -12.47
C LEU A 98 11.43 -2.69 -11.67
N GLY A 99 12.54 -3.08 -12.29
CA GLY A 99 13.64 -3.82 -11.64
C GLY A 99 14.83 -2.97 -11.21
N ALA A 100 14.76 -1.65 -11.39
CA ALA A 100 15.77 -0.68 -10.97
C ALA A 100 15.46 -0.16 -9.56
#